data_AF-A0A9D2JEY9-F1
#
_entry.id   AF-A0A9D2JEY9-F1
#
_cell.length_a   1.000
_cell.length_b   1.000
_cell.length_c   1.000
_cell.angle_alpha   90.00
_cell.angle_beta   90.00
_cell.angle_gamma   90.00
#
_symmetry.space_group_name_H-M   'P 1'
#
loop_
_entity.id
_entity.type
_entity.pdbx_description
1 polymer ?
#
loop_
_entity_poly.entity_id
_entity_poly.type
_entity_poly.pdbx_seq_one_letter_code
_entity_poly.pdbx_strand_id
1 'polypeptide(L)'
;MNTAHLDALPETRANFALDLADGEKVVFAAQLACFGTEQDAFLGGHQSRLCLTNRRLVANNTVGLWTVSLADDVAGCALVERGVPFLKSAVVRVDLNEELVYGEGTDGQGVLRGFRFYLKPKDGERLAALLRG
;
A
#
# COMPACT_ATOMS: atom_id res chain seq x y z
N MET A 1 10.89 3.84 7.65
CA MET A 1 11.34 4.50 6.39
C MET A 1 11.58 6.00 6.62
N ASN A 2 12.46 6.70 5.87
CA ASN A 2 12.53 8.17 5.91
C ASN A 2 11.38 8.77 5.09
N THR A 3 10.57 9.65 5.66
CA THR A 3 9.42 10.26 4.98
C THR A 3 9.60 11.75 4.67
N ALA A 4 10.74 12.35 5.03
CA ALA A 4 10.95 13.80 4.93
C ALA A 4 10.81 14.33 3.49
N HIS A 5 11.14 13.54 2.48
CA HIS A 5 10.91 13.92 1.07
C HIS A 5 9.43 13.99 0.72
N LEU A 6 8.57 13.17 1.34
CA LEU A 6 7.12 13.18 1.10
C LEU A 6 6.48 14.48 1.60
N ASP A 7 7.05 15.11 2.63
CA ASP A 7 6.59 16.41 3.13
C ASP A 7 6.80 17.54 2.13
N ALA A 8 7.74 17.41 1.20
CA ALA A 8 7.99 18.40 0.15
C ALA A 8 7.08 18.22 -1.08
N LEU A 9 6.40 17.07 -1.21
CA LEU A 9 5.58 16.77 -2.39
C LEU A 9 4.26 17.55 -2.39
N PRO A 10 3.72 17.90 -3.58
CA PRO A 10 2.41 18.51 -3.67
C PRO A 10 1.32 17.54 -3.20
N GLU A 11 0.26 18.09 -2.60
CA GLU A 11 -0.92 17.33 -2.26
C GLU A 11 -1.63 16.83 -3.53
N THR A 12 -2.12 15.60 -3.47
CA THR A 12 -2.92 14.95 -4.51
C THR A 12 -4.28 14.57 -3.92
N ARG A 13 -5.34 14.60 -4.74
CA ARG A 13 -6.67 14.19 -4.31
C ARG A 13 -6.73 12.71 -3.90
N ALA A 14 -7.25 12.43 -2.71
CA ALA A 14 -7.58 11.07 -2.27
C ALA A 14 -8.64 10.43 -3.18
N ASN A 15 -8.52 9.13 -3.43
CA ASN A 15 -9.53 8.38 -4.19
C ASN A 15 -10.54 7.66 -3.29
N PHE A 16 -10.49 7.84 -1.97
CA PHE A 16 -11.54 7.46 -1.00
C PHE A 16 -11.46 8.40 0.21
N ALA A 17 -12.49 8.38 1.06
CA ALA A 17 -12.52 9.20 2.27
C ALA A 17 -11.44 8.75 3.27
N LEU A 18 -10.68 9.71 3.78
CA LEU A 18 -9.61 9.53 4.76
C LEU A 18 -9.73 10.65 5.79
N ASP A 19 -9.73 10.27 7.06
CA ASP A 19 -9.58 11.23 8.16
C ASP A 19 -8.08 11.52 8.34
N LEU A 20 -7.62 12.63 7.76
CA LEU A 20 -6.22 13.05 7.80
C LEU A 20 -5.93 13.78 9.10
N ALA A 21 -4.80 13.46 9.73
CA ALA A 21 -4.31 14.21 10.89
C ALA A 21 -3.76 15.58 10.45
N ASP A 22 -3.60 16.52 11.39
CA ASP A 22 -3.01 17.83 11.10
C ASP A 22 -1.61 17.69 10.47
N GLY A 23 -1.42 18.35 9.33
CA GLY A 23 -0.19 18.28 8.54
C GLY A 23 0.00 16.98 7.74
N GLU A 24 -0.96 16.06 7.79
CA GLU A 24 -0.99 14.89 6.90
C GLU A 24 -1.61 15.27 5.55
N LYS A 25 -0.98 14.84 4.46
CA LYS A 25 -1.47 15.05 3.09
C LYS A 25 -1.31 13.81 2.24
N VAL A 26 -2.25 13.60 1.33
CA VAL A 26 -2.14 12.55 0.32
C VAL A 26 -1.14 12.99 -0.75
N VAL A 27 -0.15 12.17 -1.05
CA VAL A 27 0.89 12.44 -2.06
C VAL A 27 0.79 11.51 -3.27
N PHE A 28 0.04 10.41 -3.13
CA PHE A 28 -0.25 9.48 -4.20
C PHE A 28 -1.57 8.73 -3.93
N ALA A 29 -2.33 8.47 -4.99
CA ALA A 29 -3.54 7.67 -4.95
C ALA A 29 -3.66 6.84 -6.24
N ALA A 30 -4.04 5.57 -6.12
CA ALA A 30 -4.21 4.67 -7.26
C ALA A 30 -5.32 3.63 -7.01
N GLN A 31 -5.87 3.10 -8.09
CA GLN A 31 -6.73 1.92 -8.05
C GLN A 31 -5.85 0.66 -8.13
N LEU A 32 -6.17 -0.34 -7.32
CA LEU A 32 -5.48 -1.62 -7.30
C LEU A 32 -6.17 -2.61 -8.24
N ALA A 33 -5.39 -3.45 -8.92
CA ALA A 33 -5.92 -4.65 -9.55
C ALA A 33 -6.33 -5.66 -8.46
N CYS A 34 -5.45 -5.85 -7.48
CA CYS A 34 -5.70 -6.52 -6.22
C CYS A 34 -4.56 -6.21 -5.23
N PHE A 35 -4.72 -6.65 -3.98
CA PHE A 35 -3.63 -6.74 -3.03
C PHE A 35 -3.80 -7.92 -2.08
N GLY A 36 -2.68 -8.32 -1.48
CA GLY A 36 -2.61 -9.45 -0.58
C GLY A 36 -1.43 -9.37 0.37
N THR A 37 -1.27 -10.42 1.18
CA THR A 37 -0.12 -10.58 2.08
C THR A 37 1.17 -10.87 1.30
N GLU A 38 2.30 -10.93 2.00
CA GLU A 38 3.58 -11.35 1.45
C GLU A 38 3.58 -12.79 0.93
N GLN A 39 2.60 -13.60 1.32
CA GLN A 39 2.38 -14.99 0.88
C GLN A 39 1.30 -15.11 -0.21
N ASP A 40 0.88 -13.98 -0.81
CA ASP A 40 -0.19 -13.91 -1.81
C ASP A 40 -1.59 -14.30 -1.27
N ALA A 41 -1.82 -14.30 0.06
CA ALA A 41 -3.17 -14.43 0.60
C ALA A 41 -4.00 -13.19 0.24
N PHE A 42 -5.18 -13.38 -0.33
CA PHE A 42 -5.97 -12.31 -0.93
C PHE A 42 -6.64 -11.43 0.13
N LEU A 43 -6.45 -10.11 0.04
CA LEU A 43 -7.03 -9.13 0.95
C LEU A 43 -7.99 -8.15 0.27
N GLY A 44 -7.86 -7.94 -1.05
CA GLY A 44 -8.78 -7.08 -1.80
C GLY A 44 -8.59 -7.14 -3.30
N GLY A 45 -9.69 -6.95 -4.05
CA GLY A 45 -9.74 -7.09 -5.51
C GLY A 45 -9.74 -5.75 -6.27
N HIS A 46 -10.28 -5.76 -7.50
CA HIS A 46 -10.23 -4.62 -8.44
C HIS A 46 -10.98 -3.36 -7.99
N GLN A 47 -11.84 -3.46 -6.97
CA GLN A 47 -12.49 -2.30 -6.37
C GLN A 47 -11.62 -1.63 -5.31
N SER A 48 -10.50 -2.25 -4.94
CA SER A 48 -9.61 -1.75 -3.91
C SER A 48 -8.87 -0.50 -4.37
N ARG A 49 -8.65 0.40 -3.44
CA ARG A 49 -7.98 1.68 -3.66
C ARG A 49 -6.81 1.82 -2.70
N LEU A 50 -5.77 2.50 -3.15
CA LEU A 50 -4.57 2.78 -2.36
C LEU A 50 -4.36 4.28 -2.30
N CYS A 51 -4.04 4.77 -1.10
CA CYS A 51 -3.51 6.11 -0.88
C CYS A 51 -2.20 6.00 -0.10
N LEU A 52 -1.22 6.79 -0.53
CA LEU A 52 -0.01 7.08 0.24
C LEU A 52 -0.09 8.52 0.70
N THR A 53 0.03 8.72 2.00
CA THR A 53 0.22 10.05 2.59
C THR A 53 1.70 10.27 2.91
N ASN A 54 2.05 11.46 3.37
CA ASN A 54 3.39 11.72 3.92
C ASN A 54 3.66 10.97 5.25
N ARG A 55 2.70 10.22 5.80
CA ARG A 55 2.85 9.51 7.08
C ARG A 55 2.49 8.03 7.04
N ARG A 56 1.53 7.61 6.22
CA ARG A 56 1.00 6.24 6.19
C ARG A 56 0.65 5.78 4.78
N LEU A 57 0.64 4.47 4.61
CA LEU A 57 0.08 3.79 3.46
C LEU A 57 -1.28 3.22 3.86
N VAL A 58 -2.31 3.49 3.07
CA VAL A 58 -3.68 3.04 3.33
C VAL A 58 -4.25 2.34 2.11
N ALA A 59 -4.63 1.07 2.26
CA ALA A 59 -5.38 0.31 1.27
C ALA A 59 -6.83 0.10 1.74
N ASN A 60 -7.78 0.45 0.89
CA ASN A 60 -9.21 0.25 1.13
C ASN A 60 -9.68 -0.91 0.25
N ASN A 61 -10.15 -2.00 0.85
CA ASN A 61 -10.67 -3.17 0.13
C ASN A 61 -12.20 -3.21 0.01
N THR A 62 -12.88 -2.08 0.27
CA THR A 62 -14.34 -1.87 0.39
C THR A 62 -15.03 -2.48 1.62
N VAL A 63 -14.36 -3.40 2.32
CA VAL A 63 -14.82 -3.96 3.61
C VAL A 63 -14.21 -3.18 4.78
N GLY A 64 -12.95 -2.74 4.64
CA GLY A 64 -12.22 -2.02 5.67
C GLY A 64 -10.94 -1.35 5.13
N LEU A 65 -10.29 -0.61 6.02
CA LEU A 65 -9.03 0.07 5.76
C LEU A 65 -7.87 -0.72 6.36
N TRP A 66 -6.87 -0.97 5.53
CA TRP A 66 -5.57 -1.53 5.91
C TRP A 66 -4.58 -0.38 5.95
N THR A 67 -4.16 0.00 7.15
CA THR A 67 -3.32 1.17 7.38
C THR A 67 -2.01 0.75 8.03
N VAL A 68 -0.89 1.28 7.52
CA VAL A 68 0.42 1.14 8.15
C VAL A 68 1.16 2.47 8.19
N SER A 69 1.79 2.76 9.33
CA SER A 69 2.72 3.87 9.53
C SER A 69 3.99 3.66 8.71
N LEU A 70 4.39 4.66 7.92
CA LEU A 70 5.65 4.60 7.17
C LEU A 70 6.87 4.68 8.10
N ALA A 71 6.74 5.40 9.22
CA ALA A 71 7.82 5.60 10.18
C ALA A 71 8.02 4.33 11.02
N ASP A 72 6.92 3.75 11.51
CA ASP A 72 6.95 2.73 12.56
C ASP A 72 6.80 1.31 11.99
N ASP A 73 5.97 1.12 10.96
CA ASP A 73 5.59 -0.23 10.52
C ASP A 73 6.37 -0.68 9.28
N VAL A 74 6.81 0.24 8.41
CA VAL A 74 7.43 -0.12 7.13
C VAL A 74 8.95 -0.31 7.26
N ALA A 75 9.39 -1.55 7.02
CA ALA A 75 10.80 -1.95 7.00
C ALA A 75 11.46 -1.70 5.65
N GLY A 76 10.73 -1.88 4.55
CA GLY A 76 11.28 -1.77 3.21
C GLY A 76 10.25 -1.87 2.10
N CYS A 77 10.69 -1.53 0.89
CA CYS A 77 9.87 -1.61 -0.31
C CYS A 77 10.67 -2.13 -1.50
N ALA A 78 10.05 -3.00 -2.30
CA ALA A 78 10.61 -3.50 -3.55
C ALA A 78 9.58 -3.46 -4.68
N LEU A 79 10.02 -3.09 -5.88
CA LEU A 79 9.25 -3.24 -7.10
C LEU A 79 9.61 -4.56 -7.77
N VAL A 80 8.62 -5.41 -7.99
CA VAL A 80 8.77 -6.68 -8.71
C VAL A 80 7.87 -6.64 -9.94
N GLU A 81 8.45 -6.84 -11.12
CA GLU A 81 7.66 -7.08 -12.32
C GLU A 81 7.16 -8.53 -12.32
N ARG A 82 5.85 -8.74 -12.44
CA ARG A 82 5.26 -10.06 -12.68
C ARG A 82 4.41 -10.06 -13.95
N GLY A 83 4.41 -11.18 -14.66
CA GLY A 83 3.61 -11.40 -15.87
C GLY A 83 4.44 -11.70 -17.12
N VAL A 84 3.75 -12.05 -18.20
CA VAL A 84 4.33 -12.23 -19.54
C VAL A 84 4.45 -10.87 -20.25
N PRO A 85 5.31 -10.74 -21.29
CA PRO A 85 5.35 -9.52 -22.11
C PRO A 85 3.94 -9.08 -22.52
N PHE A 86 3.66 -7.76 -22.45
CA PHE A 86 2.35 -7.11 -22.70
C PHE A 86 1.23 -7.30 -21.66
N LEU A 87 1.36 -8.22 -20.68
CA LEU A 87 0.46 -8.39 -19.53
C LEU A 87 1.20 -8.15 -18.19
N LYS A 88 2.19 -7.24 -18.21
CA LYS A 88 2.98 -6.94 -17.02
C LYS A 88 2.13 -6.22 -15.98
N SER A 89 2.18 -6.72 -14.75
CA SER A 89 1.74 -5.99 -13.56
C SER A 89 2.95 -5.58 -12.74
N ALA A 90 2.92 -4.35 -12.24
CA ALA A 90 3.89 -3.91 -11.24
C ALA A 90 3.38 -4.36 -9.88
N VAL A 91 4.21 -5.14 -9.18
CA VAL A 91 3.94 -5.57 -7.81
C VAL A 91 4.84 -4.76 -6.89
N VAL A 92 4.23 -3.86 -6.12
CA VAL A 92 4.94 -3.14 -5.05
C VAL A 92 4.82 -3.96 -3.79
N ARG A 93 5.95 -4.51 -3.34
CA ARG A 93 6.10 -5.21 -2.07
C ARG A 93 6.43 -4.21 -0.99
N VAL A 94 5.71 -4.24 0.11
CA VAL A 94 5.97 -3.45 1.31
C VAL A 94 6.20 -4.43 2.45
N ASP A 95 7.42 -4.53 2.95
CA ASP A 95 7.76 -5.41 4.06
C ASP A 95 7.60 -4.63 5.38
N LEU A 96 7.06 -5.29 6.41
CA LEU A 96 6.79 -4.68 7.71
C LEU A 96 7.91 -4.99 8.72
N ASN A 97 8.11 -4.09 9.68
CA ASN A 97 9.05 -4.25 10.80
C ASN A 97 8.61 -5.37 11.74
N GLU A 98 7.30 -5.49 11.96
CA GLU A 98 6.68 -6.48 12.83
C GLU A 98 5.56 -7.22 12.10
N GLU A 99 5.19 -8.37 12.67
CA GLU A 99 4.07 -9.16 12.17
C GLU A 99 2.74 -8.50 12.58
N LEU A 100 1.85 -8.34 11.61
CA LEU A 100 0.52 -7.80 11.81
C LEU A 100 -0.49 -8.94 11.87
N VAL A 101 -1.21 -9.06 12.99
CA VAL A 101 -2.31 -10.01 13.17
C VAL A 101 -3.60 -9.38 12.64
N TYR A 102 -4.34 -10.12 11.81
CA TYR A 102 -5.57 -9.64 11.19
C TYR A 102 -6.68 -10.69 11.22
N GLY A 103 -7.93 -10.23 11.13
CA GLY A 103 -9.11 -11.07 11.24
C GLY A 103 -9.53 -11.30 12.69
N GLU A 104 -10.84 -11.29 12.94
CA GLU A 104 -11.46 -11.67 14.21
C GLU A 104 -12.62 -12.63 13.92
N GLY A 105 -12.88 -13.59 14.82
CA GLY A 105 -14.03 -14.50 14.71
C GLY A 105 -13.77 -15.85 14.03
N THR A 106 -14.83 -16.46 13.49
CA THR A 106 -14.88 -17.84 12.97
C THR A 106 -14.04 -18.12 11.73
N ASP A 107 -13.56 -17.08 11.06
CA ASP A 107 -12.80 -17.19 9.80
C ASP A 107 -11.28 -17.33 10.04
N GLY A 108 -10.86 -17.34 11.30
CA GLY A 108 -9.48 -17.53 11.73
C GLY A 108 -8.68 -16.23 11.79
N GLN A 109 -7.70 -16.19 12.72
CA GLN A 109 -6.69 -15.13 12.74
C GLN A 109 -5.63 -15.44 11.69
N GLY A 110 -5.30 -14.45 10.87
CA GLY A 110 -4.18 -14.47 9.96
C GLY A 110 -3.03 -13.62 10.50
N VAL A 111 -1.83 -13.89 10.01
CA VAL A 111 -0.65 -13.06 10.26
C VAL A 111 -0.02 -12.67 8.94
N LEU A 112 0.49 -11.45 8.84
CA LEU A 112 1.21 -10.99 7.66
C LEU A 112 2.46 -10.21 8.08
N ARG A 113 3.49 -10.32 7.25
CA ARG A 113 4.79 -9.62 7.41
C ARG A 113 5.04 -8.61 6.30
N GLY A 114 4.09 -8.48 5.38
CA GLY A 114 4.16 -7.54 4.29
C GLY A 114 2.92 -7.54 3.42
N PHE A 115 2.85 -6.54 2.56
CA PHE A 115 1.82 -6.40 1.55
C PHE A 115 2.39 -6.54 0.15
N ARG A 116 1.55 -7.01 -0.76
CA ARG A 116 1.80 -7.01 -2.20
C ARG A 116 0.68 -6.24 -2.89
N PHE A 117 1.00 -5.10 -3.48
CA PHE A 117 0.05 -4.27 -4.23
C PHE A 117 0.25 -4.45 -5.73
N TYR A 118 -0.78 -4.94 -6.41
CA TYR A 118 -0.77 -5.14 -7.85
C TYR A 118 -1.36 -3.91 -8.54
N LEU A 119 -0.52 -3.20 -9.29
CA LEU A 119 -0.82 -1.89 -9.89
C LEU A 119 -0.54 -1.91 -11.39
N LYS A 120 -1.09 -0.91 -12.09
CA LYS A 120 -0.62 -0.57 -13.44
C LYS A 120 0.87 -0.21 -13.37
N PRO A 121 1.68 -0.55 -14.39
CA PRO A 121 3.13 -0.34 -14.37
C PRO A 121 3.56 1.06 -13.91
N LYS A 122 2.99 2.11 -14.51
CA LYS A 122 3.30 3.51 -14.17
C LYS A 122 3.00 3.86 -12.70
N ASP A 123 1.90 3.34 -12.16
CA ASP A 123 1.48 3.61 -10.78
C ASP A 123 2.37 2.84 -9.80
N GLY A 124 2.74 1.60 -10.13
CA GLY A 124 3.67 0.81 -9.31
C GLY A 124 5.09 1.37 -9.29
N GLU A 125 5.61 1.83 -10.42
CA GLU A 125 6.90 2.53 -10.49
C GLU A 125 6.90 3.80 -9.63
N ARG A 126 5.85 4.62 -9.76
CA ARG A 126 5.70 5.85 -8.98
C ARG A 126 5.60 5.57 -7.48
N LEU A 127 4.77 4.61 -7.08
CA LEU A 127 4.63 4.22 -5.67
C LEU A 127 5.96 3.72 -5.10
N ALA A 128 6.65 2.83 -5.81
CA ALA A 128 7.93 2.29 -5.35
C ALA A 128 9.05 3.34 -5.30
N ALA A 129 9.01 4.37 -6.16
CA ALA A 129 9.94 5.50 -6.06
C ALA A 129 9.65 6.34 -4.81
N LEU A 130 8.37 6.62 -4.53
CA LEU A 130 7.95 7.36 -3.34
C LEU A 130 8.33 6.63 -2.04
N LEU A 131 8.18 5.30 -2.01
CA LEU A 131 8.51 4.47 -0.85
C LEU A 131 10.03 4.20 -0.66
N ARG A 132 10.89 4.62 -1.59
CA ARG A 132 12.35 4.43 -1.50
C ARG A 132 13.15 5.71 -1.40
N GLY A 133 12.55 6.86 -1.71
CA GLY A 133 13.14 8.18 -1.42
C GLY A 133 13.35 8.37 0.08
#